data_AF-A0A7Y3GG95-F1
#
_entry.id   AF-A0A7Y3GG95-F1
#
_cell.length_a   1.000
_cell.length_b   1.000
_cell.length_c   1.000
_cell.angle_alpha   90.00
_cell.angle_beta   90.00
_cell.angle_gamma   90.00
#
_symmetry.space_group_name_H-M   'P 1'
#
loop_
_entity.id
_entity.type
_entity.pdbx_description
1 polymer ?
#
loop_
_entity_poly.entity_id
_entity_poly.type
_entity_poly.pdbx_seq_one_letter_code
_entity_poly.pdbx_strand_id
1 'polypeptide(L)'
;MAKMKKRRISWQASESSQVIGYKLYWAESGKLNYDSKHVRLGNVTEIILPDDVKSFTPGNGPMEFGITSIDELENESDMVTLQAPYQFNIPAAPGDLYMETLEQFHTTQISSDESDSQKPIELIKSDTSQKRMKTVSHTKTVDDLALAMDAANFITNS
;
A
#
# COMPACT_ATOMS: atom_id res chain seq x y z
N MET A 1 -1.37 1.16 2.33
CA MET A 1 -0.94 0.78 3.69
C MET A 1 -0.86 2.02 4.55
N ALA A 2 -1.39 1.96 5.76
CA ALA A 2 -1.31 3.07 6.69
C ALA A 2 0.01 3.03 7.48
N LYS A 3 0.48 4.18 7.98
CA LYS A 3 1.81 4.32 8.61
C LYS A 3 1.67 4.93 10.00
N MET A 4 2.43 4.41 10.96
CA MET A 4 2.56 4.94 12.32
C MET A 4 4.00 5.44 12.53
N LYS A 5 4.16 6.57 13.23
CA LYS A 5 5.48 7.13 13.54
C LYS A 5 6.11 6.40 14.73
N LYS A 6 7.35 5.95 14.56
CA LYS A 6 8.15 5.32 15.62
C LYS A 6 8.48 6.32 16.74
N ARG A 7 8.60 5.83 17.97
CA ARG A 7 8.92 6.65 19.15
C ARG A 7 9.97 5.97 20.00
N ARG A 8 11.00 6.72 20.39
CA ARG A 8 12.02 6.25 21.33
C ARG A 8 11.63 6.61 22.76
N ILE A 9 11.71 5.63 23.65
CA ILE A 9 11.61 5.82 25.11
C ILE A 9 12.99 5.48 25.69
N SER A 10 13.49 6.34 26.58
CA SER A 10 14.79 6.16 27.23
C SER A 10 14.69 6.52 28.70
N TRP A 11 15.39 5.77 29.55
CA TRP A 11 15.44 5.99 31.00
C TRP A 11 16.89 5.93 31.50
N GLN A 12 17.10 6.42 32.73
CA GLN A 12 18.37 6.21 33.42
C GLN A 12 18.43 4.77 33.95
N ALA A 13 19.60 4.15 33.84
CA ALA A 13 19.81 2.84 34.44
C ALA A 13 19.65 2.92 35.96
N SER A 14 19.13 1.85 36.57
CA SER A 14 19.13 1.73 38.03
C SER A 14 20.57 1.61 38.55
N GLU A 15 20.84 2.20 39.72
CA GLU A 15 22.15 2.11 40.39
C GLU A 15 22.36 0.75 41.08
N SER A 16 21.28 -0.05 41.23
CA SER A 16 21.36 -1.35 41.87
C SER A 16 22.02 -2.39 40.96
N SER A 17 23.05 -3.06 41.49
CA SER A 17 23.75 -4.15 40.80
C SER A 17 22.93 -5.43 40.66
N GLN A 18 21.76 -5.50 41.31
CA GLN A 18 20.87 -6.67 41.28
C GLN A 18 19.94 -6.65 40.06
N VAL A 19 19.92 -5.55 39.30
CA VAL A 19 19.04 -5.41 38.14
C VAL A 19 19.53 -6.25 36.98
N ILE A 20 18.69 -7.17 36.53
CA ILE A 20 18.94 -8.01 35.35
C ILE A 20 18.17 -7.54 34.12
N GLY A 21 17.20 -6.65 34.29
CA GLY A 21 16.42 -6.10 33.20
C GLY A 21 15.36 -5.12 33.68
N TYR A 22 14.45 -4.78 32.77
CA TYR A 22 13.39 -3.80 33.04
C TYR A 22 12.03 -4.38 32.61
N LYS A 23 10.94 -3.80 33.12
CA LYS A 23 9.59 -4.06 32.62
C LYS A 23 8.99 -2.78 32.12
N LEU A 24 8.46 -2.80 30.90
CA LEU A 24 7.65 -1.70 30.38
C LEU A 24 6.18 -2.01 30.60
N TYR A 25 5.48 -1.05 31.17
CA TYR A 25 4.03 -1.00 31.35
C TYR A 25 3.43 0.07 30.45
N TRP A 26 2.20 -0.16 29.99
CA TRP A 26 1.43 0.86 29.30
C TRP A 26 -0.08 0.74 29.57
N ALA A 27 -0.74 1.90 29.62
CA ALA A 27 -2.18 2.00 29.82
C ALA A 27 -2.75 3.24 29.11
N GLU A 28 -4.02 3.15 28.76
CA GLU A 28 -4.75 4.27 28.18
C GLU A 28 -5.37 5.14 29.29
N SER A 29 -5.31 6.47 29.09
CA SER A 29 -6.09 7.45 29.87
C SER A 29 -5.86 7.42 31.40
N GLY A 30 -4.62 7.37 31.87
CA GLY A 30 -4.34 7.62 33.30
C GLY A 30 -4.42 6.42 34.23
N LYS A 31 -4.63 5.20 33.70
CA LYS A 31 -4.88 4.00 34.51
C LYS A 31 -3.64 3.11 34.67
N LEU A 32 -2.45 3.69 34.55
CA LEU A 32 -1.20 2.94 34.62
C LEU A 32 -0.94 2.42 36.04
N ASN A 33 -0.75 1.11 36.17
CA ASN A 33 -0.43 0.41 37.41
C ASN A 33 0.33 -0.90 37.12
N TYR A 34 0.73 -1.63 38.17
CA TYR A 34 1.47 -2.90 38.04
C TYR A 34 0.65 -4.06 37.44
N ASP A 35 -0.67 -3.94 37.35
CA ASP A 35 -1.54 -4.92 36.69
C ASP A 35 -1.81 -4.57 35.21
N SER A 36 -1.23 -3.46 34.73
CA SER A 36 -1.40 -3.00 33.37
C SER A 36 -0.70 -3.92 32.35
N LYS A 37 -1.00 -3.71 31.07
CA LYS A 37 -0.31 -4.41 29.98
C LYS A 37 1.18 -4.13 30.09
N HIS A 38 1.98 -5.18 30.00
CA HIS A 38 3.41 -5.07 30.19
C HIS A 38 4.20 -6.05 29.33
N VAL A 39 5.50 -5.77 29.23
CA VAL A 39 6.49 -6.66 28.62
C VAL A 39 7.79 -6.60 29.40
N ARG A 40 8.44 -7.75 29.56
CA ARG A 40 9.80 -7.81 30.10
C ARG A 40 10.79 -7.39 29.02
N LEU A 41 11.67 -6.48 29.39
CA LEU A 41 12.80 -6.01 28.62
C LEU A 41 14.07 -6.63 29.21
N GLY A 42 15.08 -6.79 28.36
CA GLY A 42 16.43 -7.15 28.84
C GLY A 42 17.08 -6.01 29.61
N ASN A 43 18.39 -6.12 29.85
CA ASN A 43 19.18 -5.04 30.43
C ASN A 43 19.47 -3.94 29.38
N VAL A 44 18.44 -3.18 29.05
CA VAL A 44 18.48 -2.04 28.10
C VAL A 44 17.97 -0.79 28.80
N THR A 45 18.37 0.38 28.30
CA THR A 45 17.92 1.69 28.81
C THR A 45 17.14 2.50 27.79
N GLU A 46 16.95 1.94 26.60
CA GLU A 46 16.16 2.55 25.53
C GLU A 46 15.46 1.49 24.68
N ILE A 47 14.31 1.88 24.11
CA ILE A 47 13.52 1.10 23.17
C ILE A 47 12.84 2.02 22.14
N ILE A 48 12.42 1.45 21.02
CA ILE A 48 11.67 2.08 19.94
C ILE A 48 10.32 1.38 19.79
N LEU A 49 9.23 2.10 20.04
CA LEU A 49 7.87 1.61 19.81
C LEU A 49 7.38 1.96 18.39
N PRO A 50 6.64 1.08 17.70
CA PRO A 50 6.27 -0.29 18.11
C PRO A 50 7.33 -1.37 17.76
N ASP A 51 8.45 -0.99 17.15
CA ASP A 51 9.44 -1.93 16.56
C ASP A 51 10.00 -2.95 17.55
N ASP A 52 10.44 -2.49 18.73
CA ASP A 52 11.10 -3.32 19.74
C ASP A 52 10.09 -4.06 20.62
N VAL A 53 8.84 -3.59 20.69
CA VAL A 53 7.76 -4.19 21.49
C VAL A 53 6.61 -4.56 20.56
N LYS A 54 6.71 -5.74 19.95
CA LYS A 54 5.68 -6.24 19.01
C LYS A 54 4.32 -6.48 19.65
N SER A 55 4.28 -6.70 20.97
CA SER A 55 3.04 -6.83 21.75
C SER A 55 2.35 -5.49 22.01
N PHE A 56 2.99 -4.38 21.67
CA PHE A 56 2.42 -3.05 21.83
C PHE A 56 1.35 -2.80 20.76
N THR A 57 0.09 -2.97 21.16
CA THR A 57 -1.08 -2.59 20.38
C THR A 57 -1.67 -1.29 20.94
N PRO A 58 -1.35 -0.12 20.37
CA PRO A 58 -1.89 1.13 20.87
C PRO A 58 -3.38 1.26 20.57
N GLY A 59 -4.16 1.76 21.53
CA GLY A 59 -5.54 2.17 21.29
C GLY A 59 -5.68 3.61 20.80
N ASN A 60 -6.92 4.11 20.88
CA ASN A 60 -7.34 5.38 20.27
C ASN A 60 -7.26 6.59 21.24
N GLY A 61 -6.34 6.58 22.21
CA GLY A 61 -6.28 7.59 23.25
C GLY A 61 -4.86 8.00 23.68
N PRO A 62 -4.75 8.97 24.60
CA PRO A 62 -3.50 9.28 25.28
C PRO A 62 -2.97 8.05 25.99
N MET A 63 -1.67 7.78 25.83
CA MET A 63 -0.99 6.63 26.41
C MET A 63 -0.06 7.07 27.53
N GLU A 64 -0.06 6.31 28.61
CA GLU A 64 0.92 6.43 29.68
C GLU A 64 1.84 5.23 29.67
N PHE A 65 3.12 5.47 29.96
CA PHE A 65 4.15 4.45 30.02
C PHE A 65 4.75 4.40 31.40
N GLY A 66 5.07 3.19 31.86
CA GLY A 66 5.74 2.93 33.14
C GLY A 66 6.95 2.05 32.92
N ILE A 67 8.04 2.29 33.65
CA ILE A 67 9.21 1.42 33.67
C ILE A 67 9.50 1.01 35.12
N THR A 68 9.71 -0.28 35.33
CA THR A 68 10.27 -0.85 36.57
C THR A 68 11.58 -1.55 36.26
N SER A 69 12.48 -1.62 37.23
CA SER A 69 13.65 -2.51 37.17
C SER A 69 13.30 -3.86 37.79
N ILE A 70 13.89 -4.95 37.27
CA ILE A 70 13.62 -6.33 37.70
C ILE A 70 14.93 -7.00 38.12
N ASP A 71 14.91 -7.72 39.23
CA ASP A 71 16.02 -8.55 39.72
C ASP A 71 15.91 -10.04 39.33
N GLU A 72 16.89 -10.86 39.75
CA GLU A 72 16.91 -12.31 39.49
C GLU A 72 15.75 -13.07 40.12
N LEU A 73 15.14 -12.53 41.17
CA LEU A 73 14.00 -13.11 41.89
C LEU A 73 12.66 -12.58 41.35
N GLU A 74 12.69 -11.82 40.25
CA GLU A 74 11.54 -11.13 39.66
C GLU A 74 10.87 -10.10 40.57
N ASN A 75 11.59 -9.58 41.57
CA ASN A 75 11.14 -8.40 42.30
C ASN A 75 11.22 -7.17 41.39
N GLU A 76 10.25 -6.27 41.56
CA GLU A 76 10.17 -5.04 40.79
C GLU A 76 10.43 -3.83 41.69
N SER A 77 11.15 -2.83 41.15
CA SER A 77 11.28 -1.54 41.81
C SER A 77 10.01 -0.70 41.68
N ASP A 78 10.01 0.44 42.37
CA ASP A 78 9.04 1.50 42.12
C ASP A 78 9.00 1.88 40.63
N MET A 79 7.79 2.16 40.14
CA MET A 79 7.52 2.51 38.76
C MET A 79 7.78 3.99 38.50
N VAL A 80 8.60 4.26 37.48
CA VAL A 80 8.73 5.60 36.90
C VAL A 80 7.75 5.75 35.75
N THR A 81 6.94 6.80 35.77
CA THR A 81 5.89 7.02 34.78
C THR A 81 6.23 8.17 33.82
N LEU A 82 5.75 8.05 32.59
CA LEU A 82 5.83 9.06 31.56
C LEU A 82 4.43 9.25 30.96
N GLN A 83 3.83 10.41 31.24
CA GLN A 83 2.62 10.86 30.55
C GLN A 83 3.00 11.42 29.19
N ALA A 84 2.73 10.66 28.14
CA ALA A 84 3.00 11.09 26.78
C ALA A 84 1.77 11.81 26.22
N PRO A 85 1.88 13.07 25.75
CA PRO A 85 0.77 13.75 25.05
C PRO A 85 0.54 13.19 23.64
N TYR A 86 1.07 12.00 23.34
CA TYR A 86 1.14 11.44 22.00
C TYR A 86 0.15 10.29 21.84
N GLN A 87 -0.54 10.29 20.70
CA GLN A 87 -1.39 9.20 20.26
C GLN A 87 -0.62 8.36 19.22
N PHE A 88 -0.81 7.05 19.30
CA PHE A 88 -0.29 6.09 18.33
C PHE A 88 -1.40 5.62 17.36
N ASN A 89 -2.41 6.47 17.16
CA ASN A 89 -3.52 6.18 16.25
C ASN A 89 -3.08 6.29 14.79
N ILE A 90 -3.55 5.33 14.00
CA ILE A 90 -3.47 5.39 12.56
C ILE A 90 -4.84 5.88 12.08
N PRO A 91 -4.92 6.99 11.31
CA PRO A 91 -6.20 7.46 10.80
C PRO A 91 -6.83 6.40 9.89
N ALA A 92 -8.16 6.30 9.94
CA ALA A 92 -8.91 5.43 9.04
C ALA A 92 -8.64 5.84 7.58
N ALA A 93 -8.61 4.85 6.68
CA ALA A 93 -8.51 5.13 5.26
C ALA A 93 -9.75 5.92 4.80
N PRO A 94 -9.59 6.88 3.88
CA PRO A 94 -10.75 7.52 3.27
C PRO A 94 -11.60 6.47 2.54
N GLY A 95 -12.91 6.60 2.65
CA GLY A 95 -13.88 5.84 1.86
C GLY A 95 -14.20 6.52 0.53
N ASP A 96 -14.92 5.81 -0.33
CA ASP A 96 -15.64 6.36 -1.47
C ASP A 96 -14.81 7.28 -2.39
N LEU A 97 -13.64 6.77 -2.78
CA LEU A 97 -12.85 7.44 -3.81
C LEU A 97 -13.51 7.23 -5.18
N TYR A 98 -14.16 8.27 -5.69
CA TYR A 98 -14.71 8.30 -7.05
C TYR A 98 -14.21 9.53 -7.80
N MET A 99 -14.30 9.47 -9.13
CA MET A 99 -13.95 10.54 -10.03
C MET A 99 -15.15 10.80 -10.93
N GLU A 100 -15.52 12.07 -11.07
CA GLU A 100 -16.58 12.51 -11.97
C GLU A 100 -15.98 13.32 -13.13
N THR A 101 -16.60 13.22 -14.30
CA THR A 101 -16.25 14.07 -15.43
C THR A 101 -17.04 15.36 -15.31
N LEU A 102 -16.35 16.50 -15.27
CA LEU A 102 -16.98 17.81 -15.31
C LEU A 102 -17.11 18.29 -16.75
N GLU A 103 -18.18 19.03 -17.06
CA GLU A 103 -18.36 19.67 -18.37
C GLU A 103 -17.40 20.84 -18.59
N GLN A 104 -16.68 21.28 -17.55
CA GLN A 104 -15.69 22.34 -17.66
C GLN A 104 -14.33 21.78 -18.12
N PHE A 105 -13.74 22.45 -19.10
CA PHE A 105 -12.44 22.09 -19.66
C PHE A 105 -11.37 23.05 -19.13
N HIS A 106 -10.22 22.52 -18.74
CA HIS A 106 -9.03 23.34 -18.48
C HIS A 106 -8.17 23.40 -19.76
N THR A 107 -7.89 24.60 -20.25
CA THR A 107 -7.00 24.81 -21.41
C THR A 107 -5.61 25.19 -20.92
N THR A 108 -4.62 24.31 -21.11
CA THR A 108 -3.21 24.62 -20.88
C THR A 108 -2.62 25.29 -22.12
N GLN A 109 -2.23 26.56 -21.98
CA GLN A 109 -1.39 27.24 -22.96
C GLN A 109 0.02 26.68 -22.82
N ILE A 110 0.46 25.83 -23.76
CA ILE A 110 1.88 25.58 -23.95
C ILE A 110 2.40 26.85 -24.62
N SER A 111 2.97 27.77 -23.84
CA SER A 111 3.75 28.86 -24.41
C SER A 111 4.98 28.25 -25.07
N SER A 112 4.88 27.99 -26.38
CA SER A 112 6.03 27.83 -27.23
C SER A 112 6.67 29.22 -27.38
N ASP A 113 7.36 29.66 -26.33
CA ASP A 113 8.52 30.51 -26.56
C ASP A 113 9.55 29.61 -27.26
N GLU A 114 9.54 29.72 -28.58
CA GLU A 114 10.63 29.31 -29.46
C GLU A 114 11.96 29.85 -28.89
N SER A 115 12.67 29.02 -28.13
CA SER A 115 14.13 28.85 -28.18
C SER A 115 14.59 27.95 -27.04
N ASP A 116 14.63 26.63 -27.26
CA ASP A 116 15.91 25.92 -27.21
C ASP A 116 15.75 24.48 -27.73
N SER A 117 16.80 24.01 -28.39
CA SER A 117 16.88 22.78 -29.16
C SER A 117 16.85 21.54 -28.27
N GLN A 118 15.79 20.73 -28.29
CA GLN A 118 15.88 19.34 -27.84
C GLN A 118 15.30 18.37 -28.86
N LYS A 119 16.19 17.50 -29.35
CA LYS A 119 15.96 16.53 -30.43
C LYS A 119 14.84 15.55 -30.06
N PRO A 120 13.96 15.18 -31.02
CA PRO A 120 12.91 14.19 -30.80
C PRO A 120 13.51 12.79 -30.64
N ILE A 121 12.99 12.02 -29.69
CA ILE A 121 13.30 10.59 -29.54
C ILE A 121 12.67 9.85 -30.74
N GLU A 122 13.49 9.13 -31.52
CA GLU A 122 13.06 8.31 -32.65
C GLU A 122 12.22 7.12 -32.17
N LEU A 123 10.92 7.14 -32.52
CA LEU A 123 10.05 5.99 -32.42
C LEU A 123 10.25 5.11 -33.67
N ILE A 124 10.88 3.95 -33.49
CA ILE A 124 11.06 2.93 -34.52
C ILE A 124 9.66 2.50 -35.02
N LYS A 125 9.34 2.78 -36.29
CA LYS A 125 8.13 2.29 -36.95
C LYS A 125 8.41 0.94 -37.61
N SER A 126 7.68 -0.09 -37.22
CA SER A 126 7.54 -1.32 -38.00
C SER A 126 6.54 -1.08 -39.13
N ASP A 127 7.03 -0.92 -40.36
CA ASP A 127 6.24 -0.80 -41.58
C ASP A 127 6.38 -2.06 -42.44
N THR A 128 5.27 -2.67 -42.85
CA THR A 128 5.24 -3.39 -44.13
C THR A 128 3.89 -3.20 -44.82
N SER A 129 3.71 -1.99 -45.35
CA SER A 129 3.43 -1.65 -46.75
C SER A 129 2.52 -2.57 -47.58
N GLN A 130 1.36 -2.01 -47.95
CA GLN A 130 0.62 -2.31 -49.16
C GLN A 130 1.30 -1.71 -50.40
N LYS A 131 1.38 -2.45 -51.52
CA LYS A 131 1.88 -1.95 -52.81
C LYS A 131 0.83 -2.07 -53.93
N ARG A 132 0.26 -0.89 -54.22
CA ARG A 132 -0.22 -0.26 -55.47
C ARG A 132 -0.40 -1.09 -56.77
N MET A 133 -1.55 -0.83 -57.40
CA MET A 133 -2.16 -1.29 -58.66
C MET A 133 -1.37 -1.10 -59.98
N LYS A 134 -1.73 -1.91 -61.01
CA LYS A 134 -1.89 -1.49 -62.42
C LYS A 134 -3.02 -2.25 -63.14
N THR A 135 -3.81 -1.48 -63.90
CA THR A 135 -4.92 -1.81 -64.82
C THR A 135 -4.46 -2.50 -66.12
N VAL A 136 -5.27 -3.39 -66.73
CA VAL A 136 -5.64 -3.43 -68.18
C VAL A 136 -6.87 -4.35 -68.38
N SER A 137 -7.76 -3.91 -69.27
CA SER A 137 -9.09 -4.36 -69.67
C SER A 137 -9.12 -5.52 -70.69
N HIS A 138 -10.12 -6.41 -70.61
CA HIS A 138 -10.78 -7.00 -71.79
C HIS A 138 -12.20 -7.51 -71.49
N THR A 139 -13.02 -7.56 -72.54
CA THR A 139 -14.49 -7.45 -72.62
C THR A 139 -15.24 -8.77 -72.88
N LYS A 140 -16.56 -8.75 -72.62
CA LYS A 140 -17.65 -9.66 -73.08
C LYS A 140 -17.62 -11.08 -72.47
N THR A 141 -18.73 -11.76 -72.15
CA THR A 141 -20.07 -11.84 -72.78
C THR A 141 -21.09 -12.40 -71.77
N VAL A 142 -22.37 -12.09 -72.01
CA VAL A 142 -23.57 -12.66 -71.40
C VAL A 142 -23.84 -14.12 -71.86
N ASP A 143 -24.78 -14.78 -71.18
CA ASP A 143 -25.55 -16.00 -71.55
C ASP A 143 -25.14 -17.35 -70.91
N ASP A 144 -25.98 -17.82 -69.97
CA ASP A 144 -26.81 -19.05 -70.06
C ASP A 144 -27.30 -19.44 -68.63
N LEU A 145 -28.57 -19.21 -68.27
CA LEU A 145 -29.75 -20.08 -68.47
C LEU A 145 -29.65 -21.50 -67.89
N ALA A 146 -30.45 -21.69 -66.82
CA ALA A 146 -31.48 -22.72 -66.70
C ALA A 146 -31.15 -24.13 -66.13
N LEU A 147 -32.10 -24.56 -65.26
CA LEU A 147 -32.64 -25.92 -65.07
C LEU A 147 -31.68 -26.99 -64.50
N ALA A 148 -32.06 -27.99 -63.71
CA ALA A 148 -33.33 -28.49 -63.16
C ALA A 148 -32.94 -29.40 -61.95
N MET A 149 -33.70 -29.42 -60.86
CA MET A 149 -34.50 -30.58 -60.41
C MET A 149 -33.98 -31.97 -60.81
N ASP A 150 -33.54 -32.76 -59.82
CA ASP A 150 -33.78 -34.21 -59.64
C ASP A 150 -32.95 -34.70 -58.43
N ALA A 151 -33.30 -35.68 -57.61
CA ALA A 151 -34.51 -36.47 -57.40
C ALA A 151 -34.37 -37.09 -55.99
N ALA A 152 -35.49 -37.31 -55.32
CA ALA A 152 -35.56 -38.16 -54.14
C ALA A 152 -35.53 -39.64 -54.55
N ASN A 153 -34.85 -40.52 -53.78
CA ASN A 153 -35.47 -41.75 -53.26
C ASN A 153 -34.56 -42.58 -52.34
N PHE A 154 -35.11 -42.86 -51.15
CA PHE A 154 -35.18 -44.14 -50.43
C PHE A 154 -34.32 -45.33 -50.92
N ILE A 155 -33.64 -46.01 -49.98
CA ILE A 155 -33.85 -47.43 -49.61
C ILE A 155 -33.06 -47.79 -48.32
N THR A 156 -33.68 -48.70 -47.57
CA THR A 156 -33.45 -49.31 -46.26
C THR A 156 -32.31 -50.36 -46.15
N ASN A 157 -32.04 -50.79 -44.91
CA ASN A 157 -31.23 -51.92 -44.40
C ASN A 157 -29.71 -51.69 -44.31
N SER A 158 -29.01 -52.00 -43.21
CA SER A 158 -29.25 -52.95 -42.10
C SER A 158 -28.70 -52.42 -40.78
#